data_AF-A0AAN6ZHF0-F1
#
_entry.id   AF-A0AAN6ZHF0-F1
#
_cell.length_a   1.000
_cell.length_b   1.000
_cell.length_c   1.000
_cell.angle_alpha   90.00
_cell.angle_beta   90.00
_cell.angle_gamma   90.00
#
_symmetry.space_group_name_H-M   'P 1'
#
loop_
_entity.id
_entity.type
_entity.pdbx_description
1 polymer ?
#
loop_
_entity_poly.entity_id
_entity_poly.type
_entity_poly.pdbx_seq_one_letter_code
_entity_poly.pdbx_strand_id
1 'polypeptide(L)'
;MTADSAPVAAVAPQDDAQEKLAAAVSSLEIAQEAQQPADLPPHRSHDPQYNQKRSDPFQFGSRYLGEQDNVFEFNAWDHVETDDTYKEYAEQQYAMQREAPVSDFDKFRFNSDPAKWWNKFYQNNTANFFKDRKWLQQEFPILATVTREDFGPVTILEIGAGAGNTAFPVLAQNKNPKLKLHACDFSKKAVEVMRGHESYNPEVMQADVWDVAGEELPPGLDEGSVDVAVMIFIFSALSPLQWKKAVENVYRVLKPGGEVCFRDYGRGDLAQVRFRKGRYLEENFYIRGDGTRVYFFDRD
;
A
#
# COMPACT_ATOMS: atom_id res chain seq x y z
N MET A 1 -38.94 -47.07 21.64
CA MET A 1 -38.83 -45.67 21.17
C MET A 1 -37.67 -45.64 20.18
N THR A 2 -38.00 -45.74 18.90
CA THR A 2 -37.06 -45.75 17.78
C THR A 2 -36.66 -44.32 17.44
N ALA A 3 -35.37 -44.01 17.51
CA ALA A 3 -34.84 -42.72 17.07
C ALA A 3 -34.59 -42.76 15.56
N ASP A 4 -35.19 -41.79 14.88
CA ASP A 4 -35.15 -41.58 13.43
C ASP A 4 -33.78 -40.99 13.03
N SER A 5 -33.23 -41.48 11.92
CA SER A 5 -31.94 -41.04 11.36
C SER A 5 -32.17 -40.40 10.00
N ALA A 6 -31.93 -39.08 9.91
CA ALA A 6 -31.98 -38.34 8.66
C ALA A 6 -30.61 -38.34 7.94
N PRO A 7 -30.57 -38.33 6.59
CA PRO A 7 -29.34 -38.50 5.82
C PRO A 7 -28.50 -37.22 5.73
N VAL A 8 -27.18 -37.39 5.76
CA VAL A 8 -26.19 -36.34 5.50
C VAL A 8 -26.14 -36.05 4.00
N ALA A 9 -26.46 -34.82 3.61
CA ALA A 9 -26.33 -34.37 2.22
C ALA A 9 -24.84 -34.22 1.84
N ALA A 10 -24.44 -34.86 0.75
CA ALA A 10 -23.10 -34.77 0.20
C ALA A 10 -22.83 -33.35 -0.36
N VAL A 11 -21.72 -32.74 0.06
CA VAL A 11 -21.20 -31.50 -0.51
C VAL A 11 -20.48 -31.83 -1.81
N ALA A 12 -20.96 -31.30 -2.93
CA ALA A 12 -20.31 -31.43 -4.24
C ALA A 12 -19.03 -30.57 -4.33
N PRO A 13 -18.04 -30.94 -5.17
CA PRO A 13 -16.70 -30.36 -5.14
C PRO A 13 -16.69 -28.97 -5.79
N GLN A 14 -16.47 -27.91 -4.98
CA GLN A 14 -16.34 -26.53 -5.43
C GLN A 14 -14.90 -26.16 -5.90
N ASP A 15 -13.92 -27.03 -5.69
CA ASP A 15 -12.51 -26.77 -6.05
C ASP A 15 -12.25 -26.78 -7.58
N ASP A 16 -12.99 -27.57 -8.34
CA ASP A 16 -12.75 -27.77 -9.78
C ASP A 16 -13.10 -26.53 -10.63
N ALA A 17 -14.08 -25.72 -10.19
CA ALA A 17 -14.41 -24.45 -10.85
C ALA A 17 -13.35 -23.37 -10.61
N GLN A 18 -12.68 -23.43 -9.46
CA GLN A 18 -11.71 -22.45 -9.01
C GLN A 18 -10.33 -22.67 -9.66
N GLU A 19 -9.92 -23.93 -9.86
CA GLU A 19 -8.74 -24.28 -10.66
C GLU A 19 -8.93 -23.93 -12.14
N LYS A 20 -10.12 -24.19 -12.70
CA LYS A 20 -10.46 -23.81 -14.08
C LYS A 20 -10.42 -22.30 -14.31
N LEU A 21 -10.84 -21.50 -13.33
CA LEU A 21 -10.79 -20.04 -13.42
C LEU A 21 -9.35 -19.49 -13.31
N ALA A 22 -8.52 -20.06 -12.43
CA ALA A 22 -7.11 -19.69 -12.32
C ALA A 22 -6.33 -20.03 -13.61
N ALA A 23 -6.63 -21.17 -14.22
CA ALA A 23 -6.07 -21.57 -15.51
C ALA A 23 -6.52 -20.62 -16.64
N ALA A 24 -7.81 -20.24 -16.67
CA ALA A 24 -8.36 -19.33 -17.69
C ALA A 24 -7.75 -17.92 -17.62
N VAL A 25 -7.50 -17.40 -16.41
CA VAL A 25 -6.81 -16.11 -16.21
C VAL A 25 -5.34 -16.20 -16.62
N SER A 26 -4.70 -17.35 -16.45
CA SER A 26 -3.32 -17.57 -16.88
C SER A 26 -3.16 -17.69 -18.40
N SER A 27 -4.26 -17.88 -19.14
CA SER A 27 -4.27 -18.08 -20.61
C SER A 27 -4.80 -16.88 -21.40
N LEU A 28 -5.07 -15.74 -20.74
CA LEU A 28 -5.49 -14.52 -21.43
C LEU A 28 -4.27 -13.93 -22.16
N GLU A 29 -4.28 -14.02 -23.48
CA GLU A 29 -3.36 -13.30 -24.36
C GLU A 29 -3.93 -11.91 -24.67
N ILE A 30 -3.11 -10.88 -24.53
CA ILE A 30 -3.47 -9.50 -24.87
C ILE A 30 -3.62 -9.41 -26.39
N ALA A 31 -4.79 -8.94 -26.86
CA ALA A 31 -5.06 -8.78 -28.29
C ALA A 31 -4.22 -7.65 -28.90
N GLN A 32 -3.55 -7.93 -30.01
CA GLN A 32 -2.84 -6.95 -30.85
C GLN A 32 -3.83 -6.03 -31.59
N GLU A 33 -3.51 -4.74 -31.69
CA GLU A 33 -3.22 -4.03 -32.96
C GLU A 33 -3.24 -2.48 -32.83
N ALA A 34 -2.12 -1.85 -33.21
CA ALA A 34 -2.06 -0.82 -34.26
C ALA A 34 -0.61 -0.71 -34.80
N GLN A 35 -0.43 -0.88 -36.12
CA GLN A 35 0.88 -0.95 -36.80
C GLN A 35 1.80 0.28 -36.57
N GLN A 36 3.05 0.02 -36.18
CA GLN A 36 4.18 0.96 -36.26
C GLN A 36 5.43 0.27 -36.85
N PRO A 37 6.43 1.05 -37.33
CA PRO A 37 7.35 0.65 -38.39
C PRO A 37 8.20 -0.58 -38.06
N ALA A 38 8.41 -1.42 -39.07
CA ALA A 38 9.33 -2.55 -39.01
C ALA A 38 10.77 -2.09 -38.69
N ASP A 39 11.48 -2.95 -37.95
CA ASP A 39 12.90 -2.87 -37.55
C ASP A 39 13.22 -2.12 -36.24
N LEU A 40 12.68 -2.58 -35.10
CA LEU A 40 13.29 -2.29 -33.80
C LEU A 40 13.52 -3.57 -32.97
N PRO A 41 14.73 -3.79 -32.38
CA PRO A 41 15.07 -5.05 -31.71
C PRO A 41 14.33 -5.26 -30.37
N PRO A 42 13.98 -6.51 -30.01
CA PRO A 42 13.15 -6.87 -28.85
C PRO A 42 13.86 -6.84 -27.48
N HIS A 43 14.96 -6.10 -27.32
CA HIS A 43 15.76 -6.09 -26.09
C HIS A 43 16.40 -4.71 -25.83
N ARG A 44 15.57 -3.72 -25.49
CA ARG A 44 16.02 -2.37 -25.12
C ARG A 44 16.66 -2.29 -23.73
N SER A 45 16.33 -3.17 -22.79
CA SER A 45 16.73 -2.97 -21.39
C SER A 45 18.15 -3.38 -21.00
N HIS A 46 18.80 -4.22 -21.81
CA HIS A 46 20.24 -4.53 -21.69
C HIS A 46 21.11 -3.66 -22.59
N ASP A 47 20.50 -2.87 -23.48
CA ASP A 47 21.20 -1.88 -24.27
C ASP A 47 21.56 -0.68 -23.37
N PRO A 48 22.86 -0.35 -23.21
CA PRO A 48 23.28 0.82 -22.46
C PRO A 48 22.61 2.13 -22.91
N GLN A 49 22.13 2.22 -24.15
CA GLN A 49 21.41 3.39 -24.67
C GLN A 49 19.95 3.51 -24.20
N TYR A 50 19.31 2.41 -23.80
CA TYR A 50 17.86 2.37 -23.49
C TYR A 50 17.52 1.74 -22.13
N ASN A 51 18.53 1.49 -21.29
CA ASN A 51 18.34 0.95 -19.95
C ASN A 51 17.69 1.99 -19.01
N GLN A 52 16.36 1.96 -18.92
CA GLN A 52 15.58 2.83 -18.03
C GLN A 52 15.76 2.53 -16.53
N LYS A 53 16.49 1.48 -16.13
CA LYS A 53 16.97 1.34 -14.74
C LYS A 53 18.05 2.38 -14.40
N ARG A 54 18.61 3.08 -15.40
CA ARG A 54 19.49 4.24 -15.27
C ARG A 54 18.87 5.46 -15.94
N SER A 55 18.01 6.18 -15.22
CA SER A 55 17.88 7.62 -15.40
C SER A 55 18.51 8.25 -14.16
N ASP A 56 19.67 8.89 -14.32
CA ASP A 56 20.27 9.73 -13.27
C ASP A 56 20.37 11.17 -13.81
N PRO A 57 19.65 12.13 -13.20
CA PRO A 57 18.66 11.93 -12.14
C PRO A 57 17.41 11.18 -12.65
N PHE A 58 16.79 10.41 -11.76
CA PHE A 58 15.58 9.65 -12.07
C PHE A 58 14.41 10.60 -12.35
N GLN A 59 13.64 10.30 -13.39
CA GLN A 59 12.41 11.00 -13.72
C GLN A 59 11.23 10.04 -13.54
N PHE A 60 10.41 10.25 -12.50
CA PHE A 60 9.14 9.55 -12.32
C PHE A 60 8.23 9.76 -13.55
N GLY A 61 7.44 8.74 -13.92
CA GLY A 61 6.55 8.80 -15.08
C GLY A 61 7.22 8.44 -16.40
N SER A 62 8.41 7.84 -16.39
CA SER A 62 9.17 7.50 -17.60
C SER A 62 9.17 6.03 -17.98
N ARG A 63 8.61 5.15 -17.14
CA ARG A 63 8.55 3.70 -17.38
C ARG A 63 7.34 3.35 -18.24
N TYR A 64 7.41 3.54 -19.54
CA TYR A 64 6.33 3.17 -20.46
C TYR A 64 6.41 1.70 -20.87
N LEU A 65 5.29 0.97 -20.77
CA LEU A 65 5.21 -0.43 -21.22
C LEU A 65 4.81 -0.49 -22.70
N GLY A 66 5.72 -0.95 -23.56
CA GLY A 66 5.44 -1.27 -24.97
C GLY A 66 5.17 -2.76 -25.21
N GLU A 67 4.65 -3.11 -26.39
CA GLU A 67 4.27 -4.50 -26.76
C GLU A 67 5.41 -5.52 -26.64
N GLN A 68 6.66 -5.09 -26.83
CA GLN A 68 7.85 -5.95 -26.81
C GLN A 68 8.54 -5.97 -25.44
N ASP A 69 8.05 -5.19 -24.47
CA ASP A 69 8.67 -5.09 -23.16
C ASP A 69 8.24 -6.27 -22.28
N ASN A 70 9.18 -6.74 -21.46
CA ASN A 70 8.88 -7.74 -20.46
C ASN A 70 8.07 -7.08 -19.34
N VAL A 71 6.77 -7.38 -19.24
CA VAL A 71 5.87 -6.82 -18.21
C VAL A 71 6.38 -6.98 -16.77
N PHE A 72 7.25 -7.96 -16.49
CA PHE A 72 7.83 -8.21 -15.17
C PHE A 72 9.17 -7.51 -14.92
N GLU A 73 9.63 -6.67 -15.85
CA GLU A 73 10.94 -6.03 -15.75
C GLU A 73 11.02 -5.01 -14.60
N PHE A 74 9.95 -4.25 -14.38
CA PHE A 74 9.81 -3.29 -13.29
C PHE A 74 8.72 -3.75 -12.32
N ASN A 75 8.84 -3.33 -11.06
CA ASN A 75 7.79 -3.55 -10.06
C ASN A 75 6.54 -2.69 -10.30
N ALA A 76 6.66 -1.67 -11.16
CA ALA A 76 5.58 -0.81 -11.62
C ALA A 76 5.97 -0.20 -12.96
N TRP A 77 5.00 -0.11 -13.87
CA TRP A 77 5.08 0.64 -15.10
C TRP A 77 4.23 1.90 -14.95
N ASP A 78 4.70 3.00 -15.52
CA ASP A 78 4.01 4.28 -15.52
C ASP A 78 3.05 4.36 -16.71
N HIS A 79 1.93 5.06 -16.54
CA HIS A 79 0.95 5.32 -17.62
C HIS A 79 0.35 4.06 -18.28
N VAL A 80 0.37 2.92 -17.59
CA VAL A 80 -0.29 1.71 -18.09
C VAL A 80 -1.79 1.83 -17.85
N GLU A 81 -2.55 1.75 -18.93
CA GLU A 81 -3.98 1.54 -18.89
C GLU A 81 -4.26 0.04 -19.01
N THR A 82 -5.25 -0.43 -18.25
CA THR A 82 -5.73 -1.81 -18.37
C THR A 82 -6.54 -1.97 -19.65
N ASP A 83 -6.42 -3.14 -20.29
CA ASP A 83 -7.23 -3.48 -21.45
C ASP A 83 -8.71 -3.72 -21.08
N ASP A 84 -9.57 -3.79 -22.09
CA ASP A 84 -11.01 -3.96 -21.86
C ASP A 84 -11.33 -5.32 -21.26
N THR A 85 -10.55 -6.36 -21.58
CA THR A 85 -10.66 -7.69 -20.96
C THR A 85 -10.48 -7.63 -19.44
N TYR A 86 -9.46 -6.92 -18.96
CA TYR A 86 -9.21 -6.76 -17.54
C TYR A 86 -10.28 -5.89 -16.87
N LYS A 87 -10.76 -4.84 -17.55
CA LYS A 87 -11.87 -4.01 -17.04
C LYS A 87 -13.14 -4.84 -16.86
N GLU A 88 -13.52 -5.64 -17.85
CA GLU A 88 -14.67 -6.54 -17.77
C GLU A 88 -14.50 -7.58 -16.65
N TYR A 89 -13.32 -8.18 -16.55
CA TYR A 89 -12.99 -9.10 -15.46
C TYR A 89 -13.13 -8.43 -14.09
N ALA A 90 -12.59 -7.22 -13.91
CA ALA A 90 -12.68 -6.47 -12.67
C ALA A 90 -14.13 -6.19 -12.28
N GLU A 91 -14.98 -5.74 -13.22
CA GLU A 91 -16.40 -5.51 -12.98
C GLU A 91 -17.15 -6.79 -12.56
N GLN A 92 -16.83 -7.93 -13.18
CA GLN A 92 -17.39 -9.22 -12.75
C GLN A 92 -16.96 -9.59 -11.33
N GLN A 93 -15.70 -9.34 -10.96
CA GLN A 93 -15.23 -9.56 -9.59
C GLN A 93 -15.95 -8.64 -8.59
N TYR A 94 -16.12 -7.36 -8.92
CA TYR A 94 -16.84 -6.42 -8.05
C TYR A 94 -18.30 -6.83 -7.86
N ALA A 95 -18.99 -7.24 -8.92
CA ALA A 95 -20.37 -7.75 -8.83
C ALA A 95 -20.46 -8.96 -7.89
N MET A 96 -19.58 -9.96 -8.06
CA MET A 96 -19.53 -11.13 -7.20
C MET A 96 -19.24 -10.76 -5.73
N GLN A 97 -18.37 -9.79 -5.49
CA GLN A 97 -18.02 -9.32 -4.14
C GLN A 97 -19.20 -8.60 -3.47
N ARG A 98 -19.91 -7.76 -4.21
CA ARG A 98 -21.13 -7.06 -3.75
C ARG A 98 -22.27 -8.02 -3.38
N GLU A 99 -22.40 -9.14 -4.09
CA GLU A 99 -23.42 -10.16 -3.81
C GLU A 99 -23.18 -10.91 -2.48
N ALA A 100 -21.95 -10.87 -1.95
CA ALA A 100 -21.59 -11.55 -0.72
C ALA A 100 -20.82 -10.60 0.23
N PRO A 101 -21.51 -9.58 0.79
CA PRO A 101 -20.91 -8.67 1.75
C PRO A 101 -20.56 -9.39 3.05
N VAL A 102 -19.78 -8.73 3.91
CA VAL A 102 -19.64 -9.15 5.31
C VAL A 102 -21.01 -9.08 6.01
N SER A 103 -21.21 -9.88 7.05
CA SER A 103 -22.41 -9.78 7.89
C SER A 103 -22.45 -8.45 8.64
N ASP A 104 -23.64 -7.97 9.03
CA ASP A 104 -23.78 -6.75 9.85
C ASP A 104 -23.01 -6.86 11.18
N PHE A 105 -23.03 -8.05 11.78
CA PHE A 105 -22.26 -8.35 12.99
C PHE A 105 -20.76 -8.14 12.76
N ASP A 106 -20.21 -8.69 11.68
CA ASP A 106 -18.80 -8.53 11.35
C ASP A 106 -18.46 -7.10 10.94
N LYS A 107 -19.34 -6.42 10.19
CA LYS A 107 -19.18 -5.00 9.85
C LYS A 107 -19.06 -4.13 11.10
N PHE A 108 -19.91 -4.35 12.10
CA PHE A 108 -19.80 -3.68 13.39
C PHE A 108 -18.49 -4.03 14.10
N ARG A 109 -18.17 -5.33 14.20
CA ARG A 109 -16.96 -5.82 14.88
C ARG A 109 -15.66 -5.27 14.30
N PHE A 110 -15.55 -5.15 12.98
CA PHE A 110 -14.33 -4.66 12.32
C PHE A 110 -14.19 -3.13 12.42
N ASN A 111 -15.31 -2.40 12.52
CA ASN A 111 -15.29 -0.94 12.63
C ASN A 111 -15.24 -0.43 14.08
N SER A 112 -15.66 -1.21 15.07
CA SER A 112 -15.72 -0.75 16.47
C SER A 112 -14.34 -0.56 17.12
N ASP A 113 -13.36 -1.37 16.75
CA ASP A 113 -11.99 -1.32 17.28
C ASP A 113 -10.98 -1.74 16.19
N PRO A 114 -10.68 -0.85 15.22
CA PRO A 114 -9.74 -1.15 14.13
C PRO A 114 -8.31 -1.36 14.65
N ALA A 115 -7.92 -0.71 15.75
CA ALA A 115 -6.58 -0.83 16.35
C ALA A 115 -6.27 -2.26 16.75
N LYS A 116 -7.25 -2.98 17.30
CA LYS A 116 -7.13 -4.39 17.70
C LYS A 116 -6.64 -5.29 16.56
N TRP A 117 -7.11 -5.05 15.33
CA TRP A 117 -6.74 -5.88 14.18
C TRP A 117 -5.30 -5.64 13.76
N TRP A 118 -4.84 -4.39 13.74
CA TRP A 118 -3.44 -4.06 13.50
C TRP A 118 -2.52 -4.56 14.63
N ASN A 119 -2.93 -4.43 15.89
CA ASN A 119 -2.19 -4.99 17.03
C ASN A 119 -2.03 -6.51 16.90
N LYS A 120 -3.10 -7.22 16.53
CA LYS A 120 -3.06 -8.67 16.28
C LYS A 120 -2.15 -9.01 15.10
N PHE A 121 -2.22 -8.22 14.03
CA PHE A 121 -1.36 -8.40 12.86
C PHE A 121 0.12 -8.31 13.26
N TYR A 122 0.56 -7.25 13.92
CA TYR A 122 1.97 -7.07 14.31
C TYR A 122 2.41 -7.97 15.48
N GLN A 123 1.46 -8.52 16.24
CA GLN A 123 1.78 -9.56 17.22
C GLN A 123 2.20 -10.87 16.54
N ASN A 124 1.64 -11.16 15.36
CA ASN A 124 1.93 -12.38 14.60
C ASN A 124 3.00 -12.16 13.52
N ASN A 125 3.20 -10.91 13.08
CA ASN A 125 4.07 -10.53 11.98
C ASN A 125 5.06 -9.46 12.48
N THR A 126 6.30 -9.88 12.74
CA THR A 126 7.37 -9.00 13.23
C THR A 126 8.06 -8.25 12.08
N ALA A 127 9.24 -7.67 12.33
CA ALA A 127 9.94 -6.73 11.44
C ALA A 127 10.13 -7.19 9.97
N ASN A 128 10.13 -8.50 9.70
CA ASN A 128 10.45 -9.05 8.38
C ASN A 128 9.23 -9.33 7.50
N PHE A 129 8.01 -8.99 7.92
CA PHE A 129 6.82 -9.27 7.12
C PHE A 129 6.76 -8.43 5.84
N PHE A 130 6.95 -7.11 5.96
CA PHE A 130 7.11 -6.24 4.81
C PHE A 130 8.60 -6.11 4.47
N LYS A 131 8.89 -6.00 3.17
CA LYS A 131 10.25 -5.74 2.71
C LYS A 131 10.55 -4.25 2.79
N ASP A 132 11.81 -3.94 3.03
CA ASP A 132 12.30 -2.56 2.91
C ASP A 132 12.04 -1.97 1.54
N ARG A 133 11.57 -0.74 1.52
CA ARG A 133 11.14 -0.03 0.32
C ARG A 133 12.36 0.48 -0.45
N LYS A 134 12.90 -0.37 -1.33
CA LYS A 134 14.06 -0.03 -2.20
C LYS A 134 13.78 1.04 -3.26
N TRP A 135 12.50 1.40 -3.44
CA TRP A 135 12.03 2.35 -4.45
C TRP A 135 11.81 3.78 -3.90
N LEU A 136 12.06 4.03 -2.61
CA LEU A 136 11.70 5.29 -1.96
C LEU A 136 12.32 6.52 -2.62
N GLN A 137 13.62 6.49 -2.92
CA GLN A 137 14.29 7.65 -3.49
C GLN A 137 13.86 7.92 -4.94
N GLN A 138 13.46 6.87 -5.67
CA GLN A 138 12.95 6.98 -7.02
C GLN A 138 11.57 7.66 -7.00
N GLU A 139 10.64 7.14 -6.20
CA GLU A 139 9.27 7.65 -6.15
C GLU A 139 9.16 8.97 -5.36
N PHE A 140 10.02 9.17 -4.36
CA PHE A 140 10.04 10.36 -3.49
C PHE A 140 11.45 10.98 -3.40
N PRO A 141 11.91 11.70 -4.44
CA PRO A 141 13.26 12.29 -4.49
C PRO A 141 13.56 13.27 -3.34
N ILE A 142 12.54 13.87 -2.74
CA ILE A 142 12.69 14.71 -1.55
C ILE A 142 13.39 13.97 -0.41
N LEU A 143 13.14 12.66 -0.24
CA LEU A 143 13.78 11.84 0.81
C LEU A 143 15.29 11.70 0.60
N ALA A 144 15.74 11.63 -0.66
CA ALA A 144 17.17 11.66 -0.98
C ALA A 144 17.79 13.06 -0.77
N THR A 145 16.99 14.12 -0.95
CA THR A 145 17.44 15.51 -0.80
C THR A 145 17.63 15.88 0.68
N VAL A 146 16.64 15.59 1.53
CA VAL A 146 16.64 15.94 2.96
C VAL A 146 17.65 15.15 3.79
N THR A 147 18.10 14.00 3.28
CA THR A 147 19.11 13.13 3.93
C THR A 147 20.55 13.53 3.62
N ARG A 148 20.78 14.56 2.80
CA ARG A 148 22.12 15.07 2.50
C ARG A 148 22.75 15.79 3.70
N GLU A 149 24.07 15.64 3.86
CA GLU A 149 24.84 16.21 4.98
C GLU A 149 24.65 17.73 5.15
N ASP A 150 24.50 18.45 4.04
CA ASP A 150 24.42 19.91 3.98
C ASP A 150 22.98 20.48 3.98
N PHE A 151 21.94 19.64 4.04
CA PHE A 151 20.54 20.09 3.87
C PHE A 151 20.08 21.04 5.00
N GLY A 152 20.56 20.83 6.22
CA GLY A 152 20.13 21.61 7.39
C GLY A 152 19.02 20.92 8.21
N PRO A 153 18.45 21.61 9.22
CA PRO A 153 17.39 21.05 10.05
C PRO A 153 16.17 20.63 9.23
N VAL A 154 15.69 19.41 9.45
CA VAL A 154 14.52 18.87 8.76
C VAL A 154 13.81 17.84 9.62
N THR A 155 12.49 17.87 9.61
CA THR A 155 11.62 16.93 10.31
C THR A 155 10.81 16.13 9.31
N ILE A 156 10.98 14.80 9.35
CA ILE A 156 10.17 13.84 8.59
C ILE A 156 9.17 13.19 9.55
N LEU A 157 7.91 13.08 9.14
CA LEU A 157 6.88 12.29 9.82
C LEU A 157 6.44 11.12 8.92
N GLU A 158 6.74 9.89 9.28
CA GLU A 158 6.11 8.70 8.70
C GLU A 158 4.81 8.40 9.45
N ILE A 159 3.70 8.35 8.72
CA ILE A 159 2.35 8.09 9.24
C ILE A 159 1.94 6.69 8.82
N GLY A 160 1.55 5.85 9.78
CA GLY A 160 1.34 4.42 9.54
C GLY A 160 2.66 3.69 9.29
N ALA A 161 3.66 3.97 10.14
CA ALA A 161 5.02 3.50 9.95
C ALA A 161 5.20 1.98 10.06
N GLY A 162 4.24 1.28 10.68
CA GLY A 162 4.26 -0.16 10.82
C GLY A 162 5.50 -0.65 11.56
N ALA A 163 6.25 -1.56 10.93
CA ALA A 163 7.53 -2.05 11.46
C ALA A 163 8.75 -1.20 11.03
N GLY A 164 8.54 -0.04 10.39
CA GLY A 164 9.61 0.89 10.03
C GLY A 164 10.26 0.63 8.67
N ASN A 165 9.59 -0.06 7.74
CA ASN A 165 10.14 -0.39 6.41
C ASN A 165 10.31 0.83 5.47
N THR A 166 9.95 2.04 5.92
CA THR A 166 10.39 3.31 5.33
C THR A 166 11.39 4.01 6.23
N ALA A 167 11.06 4.18 7.53
CA ALA A 167 11.92 4.84 8.50
C ALA A 167 13.36 4.30 8.51
N PHE A 168 13.55 2.98 8.62
CA PHE A 168 14.90 2.40 8.71
C PHE A 168 15.69 2.55 7.42
N PRO A 169 15.13 2.32 6.21
CA PRO A 169 15.83 2.66 4.96
C PRO A 169 16.21 4.14 4.84
N VAL A 170 15.35 5.07 5.26
CA VAL A 170 15.68 6.51 5.28
C VAL A 170 16.83 6.80 6.24
N LEU A 171 16.79 6.24 7.45
CA LEU A 171 17.89 6.38 8.43
C LEU A 171 19.20 5.77 7.94
N ALA A 172 19.17 4.61 7.29
CA ALA A 172 20.34 3.94 6.76
C ALA A 172 21.04 4.75 5.65
N GLN A 173 20.30 5.60 4.94
CA GLN A 173 20.82 6.49 3.90
C GLN A 173 21.13 7.90 4.42
N ASN A 174 20.74 8.22 5.66
CA ASN A 174 20.85 9.54 6.22
C ASN A 174 22.30 9.95 6.48
N LYS A 175 22.73 11.05 5.86
CA LYS A 175 23.98 11.75 6.16
C LYS A 175 23.75 13.09 6.85
N ASN A 176 22.50 13.54 6.99
CA ASN A 176 22.13 14.79 7.62
C ASN A 176 22.11 14.64 9.16
N PRO A 177 23.05 15.26 9.89
CA PRO A 177 23.08 15.17 11.36
C PRO A 177 21.95 15.94 12.04
N LYS A 178 21.20 16.76 11.29
CA LYS A 178 20.10 17.60 11.79
C LYS A 178 18.71 17.07 11.40
N LEU A 179 18.64 15.89 10.78
CA LEU A 179 17.38 15.23 10.49
C LEU A 179 16.75 14.68 11.78
N LYS A 180 15.44 14.89 11.92
CA LYS A 180 14.60 14.25 12.94
C LYS A 180 13.51 13.45 12.24
N LEU A 181 13.34 12.19 12.64
CA LEU A 181 12.36 11.28 12.06
C LEU A 181 11.34 10.87 13.12
N HIS A 182 10.10 11.28 12.95
CA HIS A 182 8.97 10.80 13.74
C HIS A 182 8.30 9.65 12.97
N ALA A 183 8.14 8.49 13.59
CA ALA A 183 7.52 7.31 12.99
C ALA A 183 6.29 6.91 13.82
N CYS A 184 5.12 7.27 13.32
CA CYS A 184 3.88 7.11 14.05
C CYS A 184 3.05 5.96 13.48
N ASP A 185 2.49 5.13 14.35
CA ASP A 185 1.53 4.10 13.94
C ASP A 185 0.37 4.02 14.92
N PHE A 186 -0.82 3.68 14.41
CA PHE A 186 -2.01 3.50 15.23
C PHE A 186 -1.91 2.26 16.14
N SER A 187 -1.08 1.28 15.75
CA SER A 187 -0.81 0.06 16.51
C SER A 187 0.33 0.26 17.51
N LYS A 188 0.01 0.13 18.80
CA LYS A 188 1.02 0.01 19.86
C LYS A 188 2.01 -1.13 19.61
N LYS A 189 1.55 -2.22 18.98
CA LYS A 189 2.41 -3.37 18.72
C LYS A 189 3.41 -3.09 17.58
N ALA A 190 3.00 -2.34 16.56
CA ALA A 190 3.90 -1.85 15.52
C ALA A 190 5.01 -0.96 16.11
N VAL A 191 4.63 -0.03 16.99
CA VAL A 191 5.58 0.86 17.70
C VAL A 191 6.54 0.06 18.58
N GLU A 192 6.07 -0.95 19.31
CA GLU A 192 6.95 -1.88 20.05
C GLU A 192 7.95 -2.59 19.13
N VAL A 193 7.52 -3.05 17.95
CA VAL A 193 8.40 -3.69 16.97
C VAL A 193 9.47 -2.72 16.47
N MET A 194 9.09 -1.48 16.11
CA MET A 194 10.06 -0.45 15.69
C MET A 194 11.06 -0.11 16.79
N ARG A 195 10.59 0.14 18.02
CA ARG A 195 11.48 0.47 19.15
C ARG A 195 12.41 -0.68 19.54
N GLY A 196 12.05 -1.91 19.21
CA GLY A 196 12.90 -3.10 19.41
C GLY A 196 13.87 -3.39 18.26
N HIS A 197 13.83 -2.64 17.17
CA HIS A 197 14.72 -2.84 16.02
C HIS A 197 16.15 -2.39 16.33
N GLU A 198 17.17 -3.13 15.85
CA GLU A 198 18.58 -2.85 16.17
C GLU A 198 19.06 -1.48 15.68
N SER A 199 18.47 -0.98 14.60
CA SER A 199 18.78 0.34 14.02
C SER A 199 17.98 1.49 14.65
N TYR A 200 17.15 1.23 15.67
CA TYR A 200 16.43 2.27 16.36
C TYR A 200 17.40 3.15 17.16
N ASN A 201 17.49 4.44 16.79
CA ASN A 201 18.30 5.42 17.48
C ASN A 201 17.42 6.57 18.01
N PRO A 202 17.19 6.67 19.34
CA PRO A 202 16.34 7.72 19.93
C PRO A 202 16.90 9.14 19.76
N GLU A 203 18.16 9.31 19.36
CA GLU A 203 18.74 10.64 19.10
C GLU A 203 18.25 11.21 17.76
N VAL A 204 17.84 10.37 16.82
CA VAL A 204 17.45 10.76 15.45
C VAL A 204 15.99 10.42 15.17
N MET A 205 15.49 9.33 15.74
CA MET A 205 14.16 8.78 15.49
C MET A 205 13.32 8.71 16.76
N GLN A 206 12.05 9.07 16.65
CA GLN A 206 11.04 8.90 17.69
C GLN A 206 9.87 8.10 17.13
N ALA A 207 9.64 6.89 17.65
CA ALA A 207 8.50 6.07 17.27
C ALA A 207 7.38 6.17 18.31
N ASP A 208 6.15 6.50 17.93
CA ASP A 208 5.03 6.70 18.86
C ASP A 208 3.69 6.18 18.35
N VAL A 209 2.79 5.91 19.31
CA VAL A 209 1.41 5.58 18.99
C VAL A 209 0.67 6.86 18.66
N TRP A 210 0.11 6.94 17.46
CA TRP A 210 -0.72 8.06 17.05
C TRP A 210 -1.75 7.64 16.02
N ASP A 211 -2.99 8.09 16.23
CA ASP A 211 -4.07 7.97 15.24
C ASP A 211 -4.12 9.25 14.42
N VAL A 212 -3.81 9.16 13.12
CA VAL A 212 -3.87 10.29 12.19
C VAL A 212 -5.26 10.91 12.13
N ALA A 213 -6.32 10.14 12.41
CA ALA A 213 -7.70 10.62 12.46
C ALA A 213 -8.16 10.97 13.89
N GLY A 214 -7.26 10.97 14.87
CA GLY A 214 -7.53 11.37 16.25
C GLY A 214 -7.59 12.89 16.44
N GLU A 215 -7.89 13.32 17.66
CA GLU A 215 -7.99 14.75 17.98
C GLU A 215 -6.64 15.43 18.24
N GLU A 216 -5.69 14.67 18.78
CA GLU A 216 -4.37 15.15 19.19
C GLU A 216 -3.35 15.10 18.03
N LEU A 217 -2.37 15.99 18.07
CA LEU A 217 -1.19 15.92 17.20
C LEU A 217 -0.25 14.79 17.62
N PRO A 218 0.66 14.33 16.73
CA PRO A 218 1.62 13.30 17.10
C PRO A 218 2.49 13.73 18.28
N PRO A 219 2.87 12.82 19.19
CA PRO A 219 3.75 13.17 20.30
C PRO A 219 5.05 13.82 19.83
N GLY A 220 5.42 14.92 20.48
CA GLY A 220 6.64 15.68 20.16
C GLY A 220 6.58 16.50 18.87
N LEU A 221 5.40 16.65 18.25
CA LEU A 221 5.18 17.50 17.09
C LEU A 221 4.08 18.54 17.36
N ASP A 222 4.29 19.73 16.82
CA ASP A 222 3.36 20.87 16.91
C ASP A 222 2.76 21.19 15.53
N GLU A 223 1.82 22.14 15.47
CA GLU A 223 1.34 22.67 14.18
C GLU A 223 2.50 23.33 13.42
N GLY A 224 2.58 23.08 12.11
CA GLY A 224 3.65 23.65 11.28
C GLY A 224 5.06 23.20 11.68
N SER A 225 5.24 21.97 12.18
CA SER A 225 6.54 21.45 12.64
C SER A 225 7.20 20.43 11.70
N VAL A 226 6.45 19.88 10.74
CA VAL A 226 6.89 18.83 9.81
C VAL A 226 7.22 19.41 8.44
N ASP A 227 8.39 19.06 7.90
CA ASP A 227 8.82 19.44 6.55
C ASP A 227 8.34 18.43 5.50
N VAL A 228 8.39 17.12 5.81
CA VAL A 228 7.97 16.04 4.91
C VAL A 228 7.11 15.03 5.67
N ALA A 229 5.85 14.86 5.24
CA ALA A 229 4.98 13.79 5.71
C ALA A 229 5.01 12.62 4.72
N VAL A 230 5.17 11.39 5.21
CA VAL A 230 5.19 10.17 4.39
C VAL A 230 3.98 9.31 4.74
N MET A 231 3.18 8.99 3.72
CA MET A 231 1.96 8.20 3.81
C MET A 231 1.97 7.12 2.74
N ILE A 232 2.42 5.92 3.09
CA ILE A 232 2.52 4.77 2.17
C ILE A 232 1.65 3.61 2.67
N PHE A 233 0.58 3.28 1.94
CA PHE A 233 -0.38 2.20 2.25
C PHE A 233 -1.04 2.31 3.63
N ILE A 234 -1.38 3.54 4.03
CA ILE A 234 -1.98 3.89 5.33
C ILE A 234 -3.39 4.47 5.15
N PHE A 235 -3.57 5.36 4.17
CA PHE A 235 -4.82 6.08 4.00
C PHE A 235 -5.97 5.15 3.60
N SER A 236 -5.67 4.10 2.83
CA SER A 236 -6.60 3.01 2.54
C SER A 236 -7.04 2.22 3.77
N ALA A 237 -6.26 2.19 4.85
CA ALA A 237 -6.63 1.45 6.07
C ALA A 237 -7.67 2.21 6.94
N LEU A 238 -7.86 3.51 6.68
CA LEU A 238 -8.85 4.35 7.32
C LEU A 238 -10.25 4.06 6.77
N SER A 239 -11.25 4.27 7.62
CA SER A 239 -12.64 4.38 7.14
C SER A 239 -12.79 5.68 6.34
N PRO A 240 -13.64 5.72 5.30
CA PRO A 240 -13.96 6.97 4.59
C PRO A 240 -14.39 8.11 5.53
N LEU A 241 -15.04 7.79 6.65
CA LEU A 241 -15.47 8.77 7.66
C LEU A 241 -14.28 9.45 8.38
N GLN A 242 -13.09 8.85 8.34
CA GLN A 242 -11.89 9.33 9.02
C GLN A 242 -11.00 10.20 8.11
N TRP A 243 -11.19 10.15 6.79
CA TRP A 243 -10.30 10.79 5.83
C TRP A 243 -10.21 12.29 5.98
N LYS A 244 -11.35 12.98 6.15
CA LYS A 244 -11.35 14.44 6.33
C LYS A 244 -10.48 14.86 7.50
N LYS A 245 -10.68 14.23 8.66
CA LYS A 245 -9.89 14.51 9.88
C LYS A 245 -8.42 14.17 9.70
N ALA A 246 -8.12 13.05 9.04
CA ALA A 246 -6.74 12.67 8.75
C ALA A 246 -6.03 13.69 7.86
N VAL A 247 -6.67 14.15 6.77
CA VAL A 247 -6.13 15.18 5.89
C VAL A 247 -5.95 16.51 6.63
N GLU A 248 -6.93 16.91 7.46
CA GLU A 248 -6.82 18.12 8.30
C GLU A 248 -5.63 18.04 9.25
N ASN A 249 -5.42 16.90 9.92
CA ASN A 249 -4.29 16.73 10.83
C ASN A 249 -2.94 16.71 10.11
N VAL A 250 -2.84 16.03 8.95
CA VAL A 250 -1.64 16.06 8.10
C VAL A 250 -1.34 17.50 7.67
N TYR A 251 -2.35 18.25 7.24
CA TYR A 251 -2.19 19.66 6.88
C TYR A 251 -1.73 20.51 8.07
N ARG A 252 -2.31 20.30 9.26
CA ARG A 252 -1.95 21.05 10.48
C ARG A 252 -0.49 20.87 10.89
N VAL A 253 0.05 19.65 10.81
CA VAL A 253 1.45 19.39 11.21
C VAL A 253 2.46 19.91 10.19
N LEU A 254 2.07 20.06 8.92
CA LEU A 254 2.97 20.52 7.86
C LEU A 254 3.29 22.01 7.98
N LYS A 255 4.57 22.34 7.79
CA LYS A 255 5.02 23.71 7.58
C LYS A 255 4.42 24.29 6.29
N PRO A 256 4.30 25.62 6.17
CA PRO A 256 4.10 26.26 4.87
C PRO A 256 5.19 25.81 3.89
N GLY A 257 4.78 25.22 2.76
CA GLY A 257 5.69 24.64 1.76
C GLY A 257 6.18 23.22 2.06
N GLY A 258 5.70 22.58 3.11
CA GLY A 258 5.99 21.17 3.40
C GLY A 258 5.36 20.23 2.36
N GLU A 259 5.95 19.04 2.21
CA GLU A 259 5.59 18.07 1.18
C GLU A 259 4.94 16.81 1.78
N VAL A 260 4.00 16.21 1.03
CA VAL A 260 3.42 14.90 1.35
C VAL A 260 3.86 13.89 0.31
N CYS A 261 4.60 12.87 0.74
CA CYS A 261 4.91 11.68 -0.04
C CYS A 261 3.76 10.67 0.11
N PHE A 262 2.87 10.61 -0.87
CA PHE A 262 1.66 9.78 -0.83
C PHE A 262 1.72 8.62 -1.82
N ARG A 263 1.44 7.39 -1.35
CA ARG A 263 1.22 6.22 -2.21
C ARG A 263 0.24 5.28 -1.54
N ASP A 264 -0.83 4.91 -2.23
CA ASP A 264 -1.82 3.98 -1.71
C ASP A 264 -2.41 3.09 -2.81
N TYR A 265 -3.39 2.25 -2.46
CA TYR A 265 -4.03 1.32 -3.39
C TYR A 265 -5.03 2.03 -4.33
N GLY A 266 -5.02 1.62 -5.59
CA GLY A 266 -5.93 2.11 -6.63
C GLY A 266 -7.07 1.14 -6.92
N ARG A 267 -8.24 1.66 -7.32
CA ARG A 267 -9.32 0.84 -7.89
C ARG A 267 -8.79 0.11 -9.13
N GLY A 268 -9.08 -1.18 -9.22
CA GLY A 268 -8.55 -2.05 -10.27
C GLY A 268 -7.26 -2.76 -9.87
N ASP A 269 -6.67 -2.43 -8.73
CA ASP A 269 -5.51 -3.16 -8.23
C ASP A 269 -5.84 -4.66 -8.13
N LEU A 270 -4.85 -5.47 -8.48
CA LEU A 270 -4.99 -6.93 -8.43
C LEU A 270 -5.35 -7.43 -7.01
N ALA A 271 -4.95 -6.67 -5.98
CA ALA A 271 -5.32 -6.90 -4.59
C ALA A 271 -6.82 -6.69 -4.33
N GLN A 272 -7.49 -5.79 -5.06
CA GLN A 272 -8.94 -5.57 -4.99
C GLN A 272 -9.71 -6.67 -5.70
N VAL A 273 -9.39 -6.93 -6.97
CA VAL A 273 -10.16 -7.86 -7.82
C VAL A 273 -10.09 -9.30 -7.31
N ARG A 274 -9.04 -9.65 -6.55
CA ARG A 274 -8.87 -11.00 -5.96
C ARG A 274 -9.57 -11.21 -4.62
N PHE A 275 -10.30 -10.23 -4.09
CA PHE A 275 -11.07 -10.46 -2.86
C PHE A 275 -12.11 -11.57 -3.07
N ARG A 276 -12.12 -12.50 -2.10
CA ARG A 276 -13.13 -13.56 -2.04
C ARG A 276 -14.43 -13.02 -1.43
N LYS A 277 -15.50 -13.80 -1.58
CA LYS A 277 -16.80 -13.56 -0.93
C LYS A 277 -16.66 -13.36 0.59
N GLY A 278 -17.54 -12.56 1.17
CA GLY A 278 -17.57 -12.26 2.61
C GLY A 278 -16.48 -11.29 3.06
N ARG A 279 -15.99 -10.42 2.17
CA ARG A 279 -14.94 -9.43 2.46
C ARG A 279 -15.34 -7.99 2.13
N TYR A 280 -16.39 -7.81 1.33
CA TYR A 280 -16.91 -6.52 0.93
C TYR A 280 -17.62 -5.83 2.11
N LEU A 281 -17.18 -4.62 2.49
CA LEU A 281 -17.85 -3.78 3.49
C LEU A 281 -18.81 -2.80 2.83
N GLU A 282 -18.26 -2.04 1.89
CA GLU A 282 -18.87 -0.94 1.15
C GLU A 282 -18.14 -0.80 -0.19
N GLU A 283 -18.62 0.08 -1.06
CA GLU A 283 -17.99 0.27 -2.37
C GLU A 283 -16.51 0.63 -2.19
N ASN A 284 -15.64 -0.07 -2.92
CA ASN A 284 -14.19 0.04 -2.80
C ASN A 284 -13.58 -0.25 -1.40
N PHE A 285 -14.37 -0.65 -0.40
CA PHE A 285 -13.92 -0.86 0.98
C PHE A 285 -14.09 -2.31 1.44
N TYR A 286 -13.00 -2.92 1.91
CA TYR A 286 -12.91 -4.36 2.17
C TYR A 286 -12.25 -4.68 3.51
N ILE A 287 -12.53 -5.88 4.01
CA ILE A 287 -11.80 -6.54 5.10
C ILE A 287 -10.80 -7.53 4.54
N ARG A 288 -9.54 -7.45 4.99
CA ARG A 288 -8.48 -8.42 4.71
C ARG A 288 -8.64 -9.69 5.54
N GLY A 289 -7.90 -10.73 5.16
CA GLY A 289 -7.92 -12.04 5.86
C GLY A 289 -7.58 -11.94 7.35
N ASP A 290 -6.73 -10.98 7.73
CA ASP A 290 -6.31 -10.70 9.10
C ASP A 290 -7.29 -9.83 9.90
N GLY A 291 -8.34 -9.32 9.26
CA GLY A 291 -9.35 -8.44 9.85
C GLY A 291 -9.05 -6.94 9.74
N THR A 292 -7.92 -6.54 9.17
CA THR A 292 -7.63 -5.14 8.85
C THR A 292 -8.46 -4.68 7.65
N ARG A 293 -8.63 -3.37 7.51
CA ARG A 293 -9.45 -2.77 6.45
C ARG A 293 -8.57 -2.27 5.31
N VAL A 294 -9.13 -2.18 4.11
CA VAL A 294 -8.49 -1.55 2.96
C VAL A 294 -9.53 -0.93 2.04
N TYR A 295 -9.29 0.32 1.66
CA TYR A 295 -9.98 1.03 0.60
C TYR A 295 -9.13 1.05 -0.68
N PHE A 296 -9.77 1.08 -1.84
CA PHE A 296 -9.12 1.23 -3.14
C PHE A 296 -9.59 2.50 -3.83
N PHE A 297 -8.68 3.46 -3.99
CA PHE A 297 -9.01 4.80 -4.46
C PHE A 297 -9.19 4.83 -5.98
N ASP A 298 -10.28 5.43 -6.44
CA ASP A 298 -10.38 5.97 -7.79
C ASP A 298 -10.03 7.46 -7.78
N ARG A 299 -10.14 8.12 -8.93
CA ARG A 299 -9.75 9.52 -9.11
C ARG A 299 -10.84 10.52 -8.71
N ASP A 300 -12.07 10.05 -8.50
CA ASP A 300 -13.27 10.86 -8.33
C ASP A 300 -13.62 11.12 -6.85
#